data_AF-A0A1N6JKA6-F1
#
_entry.id   AF-A0A1N6JKA6-F1
#
_cell.length_a   1.000
_cell.length_b   1.000
_cell.length_c   1.000
_cell.angle_alpha   90.00
_cell.angle_beta   90.00
_cell.angle_gamma   90.00
#
_symmetry.space_group_name_H-M   'P 1'
#
loop_
_entity.id
_entity.type
_entity.pdbx_description
1 polymer ?
#
loop_
_entity_poly.entity_id
_entity_poly.type
_entity_poly.pdbx_seq_one_letter_code
_entity_poly.pdbx_strand_id
1 'polypeptide(L)'
;MIIFLIVIIYQVFSEAPLTLSHLSGHTMGTSYSVKYRYNLEVVPPETLHNQIETLLVAINHVMSTYDPDSELSRFNRAKTTDWISVTPSLFTVLTAASEVHKKSKGAFDITVGPLVNLWGFGPEIHPRRIPSEVEIMAAREQTGQNKLILHETLPAIRKTHTDIVIDLSGIAKGYAVDQVAELLQSHDIQHYMIEIGGEIRVQGHNAQEAPWHIGIEKPLVETRSLQKVLTLENTALATSGDYRNFFEIAGQRYIHTIDPVTGWPLKNQLASVTVITDSCMYADAWATALQVLGFEHGMRVAEQLGLPVLFIINRNGVFEEHMSRDFQPNRIKSFMMIFIASFSIIGIAILAMAIGAINGRPPLGGSCGGLARLGLKCDLGCNSACQKRLTPIQPDNKPHSDRDH
;
A
#
# COMPACT_ATOMS: atom_id res chain seq x y z
N MET A 1 7.99 40.16 23.75
CA MET A 1 8.91 39.01 23.53
C MET A 1 8.14 37.71 23.30
N ILE A 2 7.23 37.32 24.20
CA ILE A 2 6.42 36.07 24.07
C ILE A 2 5.54 36.06 22.80
N ILE A 3 4.85 37.17 22.49
CA ILE A 3 4.03 37.27 21.26
C ILE A 3 4.88 37.16 20.00
N PHE A 4 6.08 37.77 20.02
CA PHE A 4 7.04 37.71 18.91
C PHE A 4 7.60 36.29 18.72
N LEU A 5 7.86 35.57 19.83
CA LEU A 5 8.29 34.18 19.82
C LEU A 5 7.18 33.25 19.29
N ILE A 6 5.92 33.49 19.68
CA ILE A 6 4.75 32.74 19.20
C ILE A 6 4.53 32.96 17.70
N VAL A 7 4.67 34.19 17.20
CA VAL A 7 4.55 34.50 15.76
C VAL A 7 5.67 33.85 14.95
N ILE A 8 6.90 33.84 15.46
CA ILE A 8 8.03 33.15 14.81
C ILE A 8 7.80 31.63 14.81
N ILE A 9 7.33 31.05 15.91
CA ILE A 9 6.97 29.62 15.97
C ILE A 9 5.83 29.31 14.98
N TYR A 10 4.79 30.15 14.91
CA TYR A 10 3.66 29.95 13.99
C TYR A 10 4.08 30.06 12.51
N GLN A 11 5.04 30.93 12.19
CA GLN A 11 5.60 31.02 10.83
C GLN A 11 6.54 29.87 10.49
N VAL A 12 7.25 29.30 11.48
CA VAL A 12 8.12 28.13 11.28
C VAL A 12 7.32 26.83 11.10
N PHE A 13 6.09 26.75 11.62
CA PHE A 13 5.22 25.58 11.51
C PHE A 13 4.11 25.69 10.43
N SER A 14 4.07 26.78 9.66
CA SER A 14 3.13 26.88 8.54
C SER A 14 3.75 26.23 7.30
N GLU A 15 3.49 24.92 7.10
CA GLU A 15 3.82 24.26 5.84
C GLU A 15 3.19 25.02 4.66
N ALA A 16 3.93 25.17 3.57
CA ALA A 16 3.42 25.81 2.36
C ALA A 16 2.20 25.03 1.84
N PRO A 17 1.14 25.71 1.35
CA PRO A 17 -0.05 25.03 0.88
C PRO A 17 0.31 24.12 -0.31
N LEU A 18 -0.05 22.84 -0.19
CA LEU A 18 0.18 21.87 -1.26
C LEU A 18 -0.75 22.12 -2.44
N THR A 19 -0.19 22.05 -3.64
CA THR A 19 -0.92 22.15 -4.91
C THR A 19 -1.40 20.77 -5.35
N LEU A 20 -2.62 20.66 -5.90
CA LEU A 20 -3.15 19.42 -6.48
C LEU A 20 -2.80 19.33 -7.97
N SER A 21 -2.26 18.19 -8.40
CA SER A 21 -2.06 17.84 -9.81
C SER A 21 -2.80 16.56 -10.16
N HIS A 22 -3.15 16.42 -11.43
CA HIS A 22 -3.75 15.22 -12.00
C HIS A 22 -3.08 14.90 -13.33
N LEU A 23 -2.48 13.71 -13.42
CA LEU A 23 -1.86 13.16 -14.62
C LEU A 23 -2.65 11.93 -15.06
N SER A 24 -2.74 11.71 -16.37
CA SER A 24 -3.48 10.59 -16.93
C SER A 24 -2.95 10.23 -18.31
N GLY A 25 -3.08 8.96 -18.67
CA GLY A 25 -2.66 8.43 -19.96
C GLY A 25 -3.11 6.97 -20.12
N HIS A 26 -2.41 6.22 -20.98
CA HIS A 26 -2.77 4.84 -21.29
C HIS A 26 -1.55 3.92 -21.13
N THR A 27 -1.78 2.72 -20.58
CA THR A 27 -0.75 1.69 -20.40
C THR A 27 -1.42 0.33 -20.25
N MET A 28 -0.73 -0.77 -20.57
CA MET A 28 -1.22 -2.14 -20.30
C MET A 28 -2.63 -2.44 -20.85
N GLY A 29 -2.99 -1.84 -22.00
CA GLY A 29 -4.33 -1.99 -22.60
C GLY A 29 -5.46 -1.28 -21.84
N THR A 30 -5.15 -0.36 -20.93
CA THR A 30 -6.10 0.41 -20.10
C THR A 30 -5.64 1.85 -19.92
N SER A 31 -6.38 2.66 -19.17
CA SER A 31 -5.97 3.98 -18.71
C SER A 31 -5.27 3.94 -17.35
N TYR A 32 -4.50 4.98 -17.04
CA TYR A 32 -4.07 5.31 -15.68
C TYR A 32 -4.48 6.72 -15.29
N SER A 33 -4.59 6.96 -13.98
CA SER A 33 -4.85 8.26 -13.38
C SER A 33 -4.03 8.42 -12.10
N VAL A 34 -3.20 9.46 -12.02
CA VAL A 34 -2.39 9.81 -10.84
C VAL A 34 -2.80 11.19 -10.35
N LYS A 35 -3.41 11.24 -9.17
CA LYS A 35 -3.73 12.50 -8.47
C LYS A 35 -2.78 12.63 -7.30
N TYR A 36 -2.13 13.78 -7.16
CA TYR A 36 -1.18 13.97 -6.07
C TYR A 36 -1.09 15.43 -5.63
N ARG A 37 -0.65 15.64 -4.39
CA ARG A 37 -0.43 16.96 -3.80
C ARG A 37 1.06 17.16 -3.56
N TYR A 38 1.57 18.30 -3.97
CA TYR A 38 3.01 18.60 -3.95
C TYR A 38 3.26 20.07 -3.56
N ASN A 39 4.45 20.38 -3.07
CA ASN A 39 4.88 21.76 -2.87
C ASN A 39 5.43 22.33 -4.19
N LEU A 40 5.45 23.65 -4.37
CA LEU A 40 5.94 24.25 -5.63
C LEU A 40 7.48 24.12 -5.83
N GLU A 41 8.19 23.60 -4.82
CA GLU A 41 9.63 23.34 -4.87
C GLU A 41 9.94 21.93 -5.41
N VAL A 42 8.93 21.07 -5.55
CA VAL A 42 9.03 19.72 -6.13
C VAL A 42 9.08 19.79 -7.66
N VAL A 43 9.55 18.69 -8.27
CA VAL A 43 9.62 18.46 -9.72
C VAL A 43 8.35 18.92 -10.46
N PRO A 44 8.48 19.65 -11.59
CA PRO A 44 7.34 20.09 -12.38
C PRO A 44 6.44 18.93 -12.81
N PRO A 45 5.10 19.10 -12.84
CA PRO A 45 4.17 18.04 -13.23
C PRO A 45 4.47 17.38 -14.58
N GLU A 46 4.95 18.15 -15.56
CA GLU A 46 5.33 17.62 -16.87
C GLU A 46 6.53 16.65 -16.80
N THR A 47 7.56 17.00 -16.03
CA THR A 47 8.72 16.14 -15.82
C THR A 47 8.31 14.84 -15.13
N LEU A 48 7.46 14.93 -14.10
CA LEU A 48 6.95 13.75 -13.40
C LEU A 48 6.08 12.89 -14.30
N HIS A 49 5.26 13.50 -15.16
CA HIS A 49 4.45 12.80 -16.15
C HIS A 49 5.33 12.00 -17.11
N ASN A 50 6.37 12.61 -17.67
CA ASN A 50 7.32 11.93 -18.55
C ASN A 50 8.05 10.77 -17.85
N GLN A 51 8.37 10.91 -16.56
CA GLN A 51 8.97 9.84 -15.78
C GLN A 51 7.99 8.68 -15.54
N ILE A 52 6.73 8.96 -15.23
CA ILE A 52 5.67 7.96 -15.09
C ILE A 52 5.48 7.20 -16.42
N GLU A 53 5.38 7.91 -17.54
CA GLU A 53 5.26 7.30 -18.86
C GLU A 53 6.45 6.41 -19.19
N THR A 54 7.67 6.90 -18.95
CA THR A 54 8.90 6.13 -19.17
C THR A 54 8.93 4.86 -18.32
N LEU A 55 8.54 4.97 -17.04
CA LEU A 55 8.46 3.84 -16.12
C LEU A 55 7.43 2.80 -16.60
N LEU A 56 6.24 3.23 -16.99
CA LEU A 56 5.17 2.35 -17.45
C LEU A 56 5.53 1.65 -18.77
N VAL A 57 6.20 2.35 -19.71
CA VAL A 57 6.75 1.75 -20.92
C VAL A 57 7.81 0.71 -20.60
N ALA A 58 8.72 1.00 -19.67
CA ALA A 58 9.76 0.05 -19.24
C ALA A 58 9.15 -1.22 -18.63
N ILE A 59 8.10 -1.09 -17.81
CA ILE A 59 7.39 -2.24 -17.24
C ILE A 59 6.71 -3.07 -18.34
N ASN A 60 6.08 -2.43 -19.34
CA ASN A 60 5.50 -3.15 -20.49
C ASN A 60 6.56 -3.94 -21.28
N HIS A 61 7.73 -3.34 -21.54
CA HIS A 61 8.84 -4.04 -22.20
C HIS A 61 9.42 -5.21 -21.38
N VAL A 62 9.10 -5.32 -20.09
CA VAL A 62 9.46 -6.48 -19.28
C VAL A 62 8.33 -7.51 -19.25
N MET A 63 7.10 -7.08 -18.98
CA MET A 63 6.02 -7.98 -18.51
C MET A 63 4.88 -8.20 -19.50
N SER A 64 4.82 -7.46 -20.62
CA SER A 64 3.71 -7.56 -21.57
C SER A 64 3.74 -8.89 -22.33
N THR A 65 2.61 -9.59 -22.37
CA THR A 65 2.41 -10.76 -23.25
C THR A 65 2.08 -10.35 -24.70
N TYR A 66 1.66 -9.10 -24.90
CA TYR A 66 1.27 -8.56 -26.21
C TYR A 66 2.44 -7.95 -26.99
N ASP A 67 3.48 -7.48 -26.29
CA ASP A 67 4.71 -7.01 -26.92
C ASP A 67 5.59 -8.23 -27.23
N PRO A 68 5.82 -8.57 -28.51
CA PRO A 68 6.65 -9.71 -28.88
C PRO A 68 8.10 -9.51 -28.42
N ASP A 69 8.57 -8.27 -28.30
CA ASP A 69 9.94 -7.97 -27.89
C ASP A 69 10.08 -7.83 -26.37
N SER A 70 9.02 -8.01 -25.58
CA SER A 70 9.13 -7.97 -24.14
C SER A 70 10.02 -9.09 -23.60
N GLU A 71 10.63 -8.87 -22.44
CA GLU A 71 11.42 -9.89 -21.76
C GLU A 71 10.62 -11.18 -21.51
N LEU A 72 9.39 -11.05 -21.00
CA LEU A 72 8.49 -12.16 -20.76
C LEU A 72 8.16 -12.92 -22.05
N SER A 73 7.84 -12.22 -23.13
CA SER A 73 7.52 -12.83 -24.43
C SER A 73 8.71 -13.57 -25.02
N ARG A 74 9.94 -13.04 -24.87
CA ARG A 74 11.16 -13.75 -25.26
C ARG A 74 11.37 -15.02 -24.43
N PHE A 75 11.15 -14.96 -23.12
CA PHE A 75 11.22 -16.14 -22.24
C PHE A 75 10.19 -17.22 -22.66
N ASN A 76 8.93 -16.81 -22.90
CA ASN A 76 7.87 -17.71 -23.33
C ASN A 76 8.22 -18.44 -24.64
N ARG A 77 8.80 -17.73 -25.62
CA ARG A 77 9.21 -18.32 -26.91
C ARG A 77 10.47 -19.19 -26.84
N ALA A 78 11.34 -18.98 -25.86
CA ALA A 78 12.61 -19.68 -25.76
C ALA A 78 12.39 -21.20 -25.71
N LYS A 79 13.01 -21.97 -26.62
CA LYS A 79 12.88 -23.44 -26.65
C LYS A 79 14.04 -24.11 -25.90
N THR A 80 14.19 -23.74 -24.63
CA THR A 80 15.19 -24.29 -23.71
C THR A 80 14.61 -24.54 -22.33
N THR A 81 15.24 -25.46 -21.60
CA THR A 81 15.01 -25.74 -20.16
C THR A 81 16.17 -25.24 -19.30
N ASP A 82 17.14 -24.55 -19.90
CA ASP A 82 18.27 -23.94 -19.21
C ASP A 82 17.82 -22.74 -18.37
N TRP A 83 18.69 -22.31 -17.46
CA TRP A 83 18.52 -21.07 -16.71
C TRP A 83 18.63 -19.87 -17.64
N ILE A 84 17.65 -18.98 -17.55
CA ILE A 84 17.61 -17.70 -18.24
C ILE A 84 17.66 -16.61 -17.18
N SER A 85 18.68 -15.75 -17.25
CA SER A 85 18.75 -14.54 -16.43
C SER A 85 17.61 -13.60 -16.79
N VAL A 86 17.01 -13.00 -15.78
CA VAL A 86 15.91 -12.04 -15.92
C VAL A 86 16.20 -10.75 -15.17
N THR A 87 15.47 -9.69 -15.49
CA THR A 87 15.54 -8.43 -14.75
C THR A 87 15.06 -8.61 -13.31
N PRO A 88 15.57 -7.80 -12.35
CA PRO A 88 15.11 -7.82 -10.97
C PRO A 88 13.61 -7.55 -10.82
N SER A 89 13.03 -6.71 -11.68
CA SER A 89 11.59 -6.41 -11.69
C SER A 89 10.77 -7.63 -12.08
N LEU A 90 11.13 -8.34 -13.16
CA LEU A 90 10.46 -9.58 -13.54
C LEU A 90 10.59 -10.63 -12.44
N PHE A 91 11.78 -10.81 -11.88
CA PHE A 91 12.01 -11.78 -10.81
C PHE A 91 11.19 -11.48 -9.55
N THR A 92 11.03 -10.20 -9.19
CA THR A 92 10.20 -9.76 -8.06
C THR A 92 8.75 -10.17 -8.26
N VAL A 93 8.18 -9.89 -9.44
CA VAL A 93 6.78 -10.25 -9.75
C VAL A 93 6.59 -11.77 -9.78
N LEU A 94 7.51 -12.53 -10.38
CA LEU A 94 7.44 -13.99 -10.40
C LEU A 94 7.53 -14.61 -8.99
N THR A 95 8.31 -13.99 -8.10
CA THR A 95 8.43 -14.42 -6.71
C THR A 95 7.12 -14.20 -5.96
N ALA A 96 6.53 -13.00 -6.07
CA ALA A 96 5.24 -12.68 -5.47
C ALA A 96 4.13 -13.60 -6.01
N ALA A 97 4.09 -13.80 -7.33
CA ALA A 97 3.16 -14.73 -7.97
C ALA A 97 3.30 -16.17 -7.44
N SER A 98 4.53 -16.64 -7.23
CA SER A 98 4.80 -17.98 -6.68
C SER A 98 4.38 -18.12 -5.22
N GLU A 99 4.51 -17.05 -4.43
CA GLU A 99 4.01 -17.02 -3.06
C GLU A 99 2.48 -17.14 -3.03
N VAL A 100 1.78 -16.33 -3.84
CA VAL A 100 0.31 -16.36 -3.92
C VAL A 100 -0.18 -17.70 -4.48
N HIS A 101 0.48 -18.26 -5.50
CA HIS A 101 0.19 -19.60 -6.02
C HIS A 101 0.22 -20.65 -4.91
N LYS A 102 1.31 -20.69 -4.14
CA LYS A 102 1.46 -21.65 -3.04
C LYS A 102 0.39 -21.47 -1.96
N LYS A 103 0.15 -20.23 -1.52
CA LYS A 103 -0.82 -19.93 -0.44
C LYS A 103 -2.27 -20.13 -0.88
N SER A 104 -2.57 -19.92 -2.16
CA SER A 104 -3.89 -20.15 -2.76
C SER A 104 -4.11 -21.61 -3.21
N LYS A 105 -3.12 -22.49 -3.01
CA LYS A 105 -3.15 -23.90 -3.44
C LYS A 105 -3.35 -24.06 -4.95
N GLY A 106 -2.74 -23.17 -5.73
CA GLY A 106 -2.74 -23.21 -7.18
C GLY A 106 -3.89 -22.48 -7.86
N ALA A 107 -4.75 -21.79 -7.11
CA ALA A 107 -5.83 -21.00 -7.71
C ALA A 107 -5.31 -19.77 -8.48
N PHE A 108 -4.21 -19.16 -8.03
CA PHE A 108 -3.46 -18.20 -8.82
C PHE A 108 -2.31 -18.92 -9.51
N ASP A 109 -2.41 -19.15 -10.82
CA ASP A 109 -1.36 -19.81 -11.60
C ASP A 109 -1.00 -18.93 -12.80
N ILE A 110 0.23 -18.41 -12.83
CA ILE A 110 0.70 -17.55 -13.92
C ILE A 110 1.07 -18.32 -15.18
N THR A 111 0.96 -19.65 -15.21
CA THR A 111 1.25 -20.48 -16.39
C THR A 111 -0.01 -20.87 -17.16
N VAL A 112 -1.13 -20.19 -16.89
CA VAL A 112 -2.41 -20.34 -17.61
C VAL A 112 -2.39 -19.77 -19.03
N GLY A 113 -1.28 -19.20 -19.48
CA GLY A 113 -1.12 -18.61 -20.82
C GLY A 113 -1.68 -19.45 -21.97
N PRO A 114 -1.40 -20.77 -22.06
CA PRO A 114 -1.95 -21.62 -23.12
C PRO A 114 -3.48 -21.68 -23.10
N LEU A 115 -4.09 -21.70 -21.91
CA LEU A 115 -5.55 -21.70 -21.76
C LEU A 115 -6.15 -20.33 -22.10
N VAL A 116 -5.54 -19.25 -21.63
CA VAL A 116 -5.96 -17.87 -21.93
C VAL A 116 -5.93 -17.62 -23.44
N ASN A 117 -4.87 -18.08 -24.12
CA ASN A 117 -4.76 -18.02 -25.58
C ASN A 117 -5.85 -18.87 -26.25
N LEU A 118 -6.04 -20.13 -25.83
CA LEU A 118 -7.03 -21.04 -26.40
C LEU A 118 -8.46 -20.46 -26.38
N TRP A 119 -8.80 -19.74 -25.31
CA TRP A 119 -10.10 -19.07 -25.15
C TRP A 119 -10.20 -17.70 -25.83
N GLY A 120 -9.12 -17.22 -26.47
CA GLY A 120 -9.10 -15.95 -27.23
C GLY A 120 -9.05 -14.70 -26.36
N PHE A 121 -8.52 -14.80 -25.13
CA PHE A 121 -8.30 -13.66 -24.23
C PHE A 121 -6.84 -13.18 -24.22
N GLY A 122 -5.92 -13.96 -24.81
CA GLY A 122 -4.52 -13.62 -24.92
C GLY A 122 -4.14 -12.98 -26.26
N PRO A 123 -2.83 -12.75 -26.48
CA PRO A 123 -2.31 -12.12 -27.69
C PRO A 123 -2.43 -12.98 -28.96
N GLU A 124 -2.59 -14.31 -28.82
CA GLU A 124 -2.78 -15.19 -29.96
C GLU A 124 -4.18 -15.00 -30.58
N ILE A 125 -4.21 -14.80 -31.90
CA ILE A 125 -5.45 -14.60 -32.64
C ILE A 125 -6.14 -15.95 -32.82
N HIS A 126 -6.98 -16.31 -31.86
CA HIS A 126 -7.91 -17.43 -31.97
C HIS A 126 -9.32 -16.91 -32.23
N PRO A 127 -10.09 -17.51 -33.17
CA PRO A 127 -11.49 -17.18 -33.29
C PRO A 127 -12.19 -17.48 -31.97
N ARG A 128 -12.98 -16.54 -31.45
CA ARG A 128 -13.78 -16.74 -30.23
C ARG A 128 -14.76 -17.89 -30.49
N ARG A 129 -14.46 -19.04 -29.90
CA ARG A 129 -15.24 -20.27 -29.99
C ARG A 129 -15.16 -21.00 -28.67
N ILE A 130 -16.01 -22.00 -28.50
CA ILE A 130 -15.88 -22.97 -27.43
C ILE A 130 -14.84 -24.00 -27.89
N PRO A 131 -13.68 -24.13 -27.24
CA PRO A 131 -12.71 -25.17 -27.54
C PRO A 131 -13.28 -26.56 -27.25
N SER A 132 -12.79 -27.57 -27.98
CA SER A 132 -13.12 -28.96 -27.68
C SER A 132 -12.40 -29.44 -26.41
N GLU A 133 -12.95 -30.45 -25.74
CA GLU A 133 -12.31 -31.03 -24.54
C GLU A 133 -10.88 -31.52 -24.80
N VAL A 134 -10.58 -32.02 -26.00
CA VAL A 134 -9.23 -32.46 -26.38
C VAL A 134 -8.26 -31.27 -26.40
N GLU A 135 -8.69 -30.12 -26.91
CA GLU A 135 -7.87 -28.90 -26.94
C GLU A 135 -7.66 -28.35 -25.52
N ILE A 136 -8.69 -28.37 -24.67
CA ILE A 136 -8.60 -27.94 -23.27
C ILE A 136 -7.63 -28.85 -22.51
N MET A 137 -7.73 -30.17 -22.68
CA MET A 137 -6.81 -31.13 -22.07
C MET A 137 -5.36 -30.88 -22.50
N ALA A 138 -5.11 -30.69 -23.80
CA ALA A 138 -3.77 -30.42 -24.31
C ALA A 138 -3.19 -29.09 -23.78
N ALA A 139 -4.01 -28.05 -23.64
CA ALA A 139 -3.57 -26.79 -23.05
C ALA A 139 -3.30 -26.93 -21.53
N ARG A 140 -4.10 -27.71 -20.80
CA ARG A 140 -3.87 -27.99 -19.37
C ARG A 140 -2.57 -28.74 -19.12
N GLU A 141 -2.17 -29.65 -20.02
CA GLU A 141 -0.87 -30.32 -19.94
C GLU A 141 0.31 -29.35 -20.06
N GLN A 142 0.10 -28.16 -20.64
CA GLN A 142 1.10 -27.09 -20.76
C GLN A 142 1.02 -26.08 -19.60
N THR A 143 0.03 -26.20 -18.73
CA THR A 143 -0.15 -25.37 -17.53
C THR A 143 0.35 -26.10 -16.27
N GLY A 144 0.83 -25.34 -15.30
CA GLY A 144 1.26 -25.79 -13.99
C GLY A 144 2.49 -25.01 -13.52
N GLN A 145 2.33 -24.13 -12.52
CA GLN A 145 3.43 -23.31 -12.01
C GLN A 145 4.57 -24.13 -11.37
N ASN A 146 4.31 -25.38 -10.97
CA ASN A 146 5.36 -26.33 -10.54
C ASN A 146 6.37 -26.65 -11.66
N LYS A 147 6.06 -26.33 -12.92
CA LYS A 147 6.94 -26.49 -14.08
C LYS A 147 7.84 -25.26 -14.30
N LEU A 148 7.62 -24.16 -13.57
CA LEU A 148 8.46 -22.97 -13.54
C LEU A 148 9.32 -22.98 -12.27
N ILE A 149 10.63 -22.82 -12.42
CA ILE A 149 11.58 -22.85 -11.31
C ILE A 149 12.30 -21.50 -11.25
N LEU A 150 12.20 -20.84 -10.11
CA LEU A 150 12.95 -19.63 -9.79
C LEU A 150 14.25 -20.02 -9.09
N HIS A 151 15.34 -19.34 -9.43
CA HIS A 151 16.62 -19.52 -8.75
C HIS A 151 16.55 -18.93 -7.34
N GLU A 152 17.19 -19.55 -6.36
CA GLU A 152 17.04 -19.14 -4.95
C GLU A 152 17.69 -17.78 -4.63
N THR A 153 18.77 -17.44 -5.32
CA THR A 153 19.63 -16.28 -4.97
C THR A 153 19.90 -15.29 -6.09
N LEU A 154 19.60 -15.65 -7.33
CA LEU A 154 19.93 -14.85 -8.51
C LEU A 154 18.65 -14.59 -9.30
N PRO A 155 18.51 -13.46 -9.99
CA PRO A 155 17.35 -13.19 -10.83
C PRO A 155 17.44 -14.04 -12.10
N ALA A 156 17.12 -15.32 -11.98
CA ALA A 156 17.14 -16.29 -13.05
C ALA A 156 15.99 -17.27 -12.88
N ILE A 157 15.42 -17.71 -14.00
CA ILE A 157 14.30 -18.64 -14.05
C ILE A 157 14.55 -19.71 -15.09
N ARG A 158 13.91 -20.87 -14.93
CA ARG A 158 13.88 -21.90 -15.95
C ARG A 158 12.54 -22.60 -15.99
N LYS A 159 12.22 -23.18 -17.14
CA LYS A 159 11.07 -24.06 -17.31
C LYS A 159 11.52 -25.50 -17.42
N THR A 160 10.73 -26.42 -16.88
CA THR A 160 10.96 -27.86 -16.99
C THR A 160 10.51 -28.43 -18.34
N HIS A 161 9.62 -27.72 -19.03
CA HIS A 161 9.10 -28.07 -20.35
C HIS A 161 9.11 -26.82 -21.25
N THR A 162 9.37 -26.96 -22.55
CA THR A 162 9.59 -25.81 -23.44
C THR A 162 8.32 -25.07 -23.87
N ASP A 163 7.17 -25.65 -23.60
CA ASP A 163 5.81 -25.21 -23.95
C ASP A 163 5.14 -24.38 -22.83
N ILE A 164 5.79 -24.20 -21.67
CA ILE A 164 5.31 -23.30 -20.63
C ILE A 164 5.24 -21.86 -21.16
N VAL A 165 4.06 -21.26 -21.02
CA VAL A 165 3.78 -19.85 -21.34
C VAL A 165 3.30 -19.15 -20.07
N ILE A 166 4.01 -18.12 -19.65
CA ILE A 166 3.69 -17.28 -18.51
C ILE A 166 2.81 -16.10 -18.94
N ASP A 167 1.78 -15.83 -18.15
CA ASP A 167 0.91 -14.66 -18.23
C ASP A 167 0.90 -13.94 -16.86
N LEU A 168 1.24 -12.65 -16.85
CA LEU A 168 1.29 -11.82 -15.64
C LEU A 168 0.13 -10.83 -15.54
N SER A 169 -0.92 -10.99 -16.35
CA SER A 169 -2.05 -10.05 -16.43
C SER A 169 -2.81 -9.87 -15.10
N GLY A 170 -2.76 -10.86 -14.19
CA GLY A 170 -3.37 -10.80 -12.86
C GLY A 170 -2.47 -10.30 -11.73
N ILE A 171 -1.32 -9.68 -12.04
CA ILE A 171 -0.38 -9.14 -11.03
C ILE A 171 0.41 -7.90 -11.52
N ALA A 172 0.62 -7.77 -12.84
CA ALA A 172 1.48 -6.75 -13.41
C ALA A 172 0.94 -5.31 -13.24
N LYS A 173 -0.39 -5.12 -13.25
CA LYS A 173 -1.00 -3.79 -13.02
C LYS A 173 -0.78 -3.36 -11.57
N GLY A 174 -1.02 -4.25 -10.62
CA GLY A 174 -0.70 -4.00 -9.21
C GLY A 174 0.77 -3.65 -8.98
N TYR A 175 1.69 -4.35 -9.65
CA TYR A 175 3.12 -3.99 -9.63
C TYR A 175 3.39 -2.59 -10.18
N ALA A 176 2.80 -2.23 -11.32
CA ALA A 176 2.97 -0.89 -11.90
C ALA A 176 2.46 0.22 -10.99
N VAL A 177 1.33 0.01 -10.31
CA VAL A 177 0.82 0.95 -9.29
C VAL A 177 1.82 1.14 -8.16
N ASP A 178 2.41 0.06 -7.66
CA ASP A 178 3.44 0.11 -6.61
C ASP A 178 4.70 0.85 -7.07
N GLN A 179 5.15 0.64 -8.31
CA GLN A 179 6.33 1.33 -8.86
C GLN A 179 6.08 2.83 -9.09
N VAL A 180 4.89 3.22 -9.53
CA VAL A 180 4.53 4.64 -9.63
C VAL A 180 4.50 5.28 -8.24
N ALA A 181 4.01 4.56 -7.22
CA ALA A 181 4.01 5.04 -5.84
C ALA A 181 5.45 5.26 -5.31
N GLU A 182 6.36 4.35 -5.59
CA GLU A 182 7.78 4.49 -5.25
C GLU A 182 8.43 5.69 -5.98
N LEU A 183 8.10 5.90 -7.25
CA LEU A 183 8.55 7.07 -8.01
C LEU A 183 8.06 8.38 -7.37
N LEU A 184 6.77 8.48 -7.01
CA LEU A 184 6.23 9.67 -6.33
C LEU A 184 6.94 9.91 -4.99
N GLN A 185 7.15 8.85 -4.21
CA GLN A 185 7.85 8.93 -2.92
C GLN A 185 9.30 9.38 -3.07
N SER A 186 9.99 9.00 -4.16
CA SER A 186 11.36 9.45 -4.45
C SER A 186 11.47 10.96 -4.73
N HIS A 187 10.33 11.61 -5.02
CA HIS A 187 10.20 13.06 -5.16
C HIS A 187 9.57 13.73 -3.92
N ASP A 188 9.58 13.04 -2.78
CA ASP A 188 8.99 13.50 -1.51
C ASP A 188 7.47 13.78 -1.59
N ILE A 189 6.75 13.19 -2.54
CA ILE A 189 5.30 13.32 -2.67
C ILE A 189 4.62 12.30 -1.76
N GLN A 190 4.03 12.78 -0.66
CA GLN A 190 3.43 11.94 0.40
C GLN A 190 1.88 11.86 0.34
N HIS A 191 1.26 12.51 -0.64
CA HIS A 191 -0.19 12.60 -0.74
C HIS A 191 -0.62 12.29 -2.17
N TYR A 192 -1.08 11.07 -2.42
CA TYR A 192 -1.44 10.64 -3.76
C TYR A 192 -2.50 9.55 -3.81
N MET A 193 -3.14 9.44 -4.96
CA MET A 193 -3.98 8.35 -5.40
C MET A 193 -3.56 7.97 -6.82
N ILE A 194 -3.09 6.74 -6.98
CA ILE A 194 -2.72 6.15 -8.26
C ILE A 194 -3.79 5.12 -8.61
N GLU A 195 -4.24 5.12 -9.87
CA GLU A 195 -5.13 4.11 -10.43
C GLU A 195 -4.58 3.66 -11.79
N ILE A 196 -4.50 2.35 -12.01
CA ILE A 196 -4.17 1.75 -13.32
C ILE A 196 -5.13 0.59 -13.54
N GLY A 197 -6.11 0.73 -14.44
CA GLY A 197 -7.01 -0.37 -14.80
C GLY A 197 -7.88 -0.94 -13.68
N GLY A 198 -8.17 -0.14 -12.65
CA GLY A 198 -8.94 -0.50 -11.47
C GLY A 198 -8.09 -0.85 -10.24
N GLU A 199 -6.79 -1.08 -10.41
CA GLU A 199 -5.84 -1.25 -9.31
C GLU A 199 -5.45 0.10 -8.75
N ILE A 200 -5.53 0.27 -7.43
CA ILE A 200 -5.45 1.57 -6.77
C ILE A 200 -4.45 1.51 -5.62
N ARG A 201 -3.65 2.56 -5.45
CA ARG A 201 -2.88 2.80 -4.23
C ARG A 201 -3.04 4.24 -3.78
N VAL A 202 -3.22 4.42 -2.48
CA VAL A 202 -3.39 5.74 -1.86
C VAL A 202 -2.40 5.94 -0.72
N GLN A 203 -1.95 7.17 -0.57
CA GLN A 203 -1.09 7.64 0.52
C GLN A 203 -1.57 9.02 0.97
N GLY A 204 -1.57 9.24 2.29
CA GLY A 204 -1.94 10.51 2.93
C GLY A 204 -3.35 10.99 2.58
N HIS A 205 -3.53 12.29 2.43
CA HIS A 205 -4.84 12.93 2.29
C HIS A 205 -5.09 13.55 0.91
N ASN A 206 -6.35 13.66 0.56
CA ASN A 206 -6.84 14.37 -0.63
C ASN A 206 -6.76 15.90 -0.47
N ALA A 207 -7.22 16.65 -1.46
CA ALA A 207 -7.17 18.13 -1.46
C ALA A 207 -8.02 18.81 -0.38
N GLN A 208 -8.93 18.06 0.27
CA GLN A 208 -9.75 18.51 1.40
C GLN A 208 -9.13 18.12 2.75
N GLU A 209 -7.87 17.67 2.79
CA GLU A 209 -7.21 17.18 4.01
C GLU A 209 -7.93 15.99 4.67
N ALA A 210 -8.65 15.19 3.86
CA ALA A 210 -9.35 13.99 4.30
C ALA A 210 -8.78 12.74 3.62
N PRO A 211 -9.01 11.53 4.18
CA PRO A 211 -8.62 10.30 3.50
C PRO A 211 -9.26 10.16 2.11
N TRP A 212 -8.68 9.31 1.27
CA TRP A 212 -9.14 9.14 -0.10
C TRP A 212 -10.42 8.31 -0.17
N HIS A 213 -11.39 8.76 -0.96
CA HIS A 213 -12.66 8.07 -1.16
C HIS A 213 -12.62 7.28 -2.46
N ILE A 214 -12.70 5.95 -2.37
CA ILE A 214 -12.64 5.03 -3.51
C ILE A 214 -14.00 4.36 -3.68
N GLY A 215 -14.61 4.55 -4.85
CA GLY A 215 -15.87 3.91 -5.19
C GLY A 215 -15.66 2.50 -5.72
N ILE A 216 -16.32 1.52 -5.11
CA ILE A 216 -16.51 0.19 -5.69
C ILE A 216 -17.75 0.23 -6.57
N GLU A 217 -17.57 -0.05 -7.85
CA GLU A 217 -18.68 -0.09 -8.81
C GLU A 217 -19.57 -1.32 -8.58
N LYS A 218 -20.87 -1.17 -8.86
CA LYS A 218 -21.73 -2.32 -9.10
C LYS A 218 -21.22 -3.04 -10.34
N PRO A 219 -21.11 -4.39 -10.31
CA PRO A 219 -20.64 -5.16 -11.45
C PRO A 219 -21.76 -5.32 -12.49
N LEU A 220 -22.20 -4.18 -13.04
CA LEU A 220 -23.20 -4.03 -14.09
C LEU A 220 -22.48 -3.69 -15.40
N VAL A 221 -22.93 -4.30 -16.51
CA VAL A 221 -22.28 -4.16 -17.82
C VAL A 221 -22.51 -2.75 -18.41
N GLU A 222 -23.73 -2.22 -18.29
CA GLU A 222 -24.15 -1.02 -19.03
C GLU A 222 -24.10 0.26 -18.20
N THR A 223 -24.04 0.15 -16.87
CA THR A 223 -24.16 1.32 -15.98
C THR A 223 -23.06 1.34 -14.94
N ARG A 224 -22.32 2.45 -14.89
CA ARG A 224 -21.43 2.76 -13.77
C ARG A 224 -22.25 3.33 -12.62
N SER A 225 -22.70 2.46 -11.73
CA SER A 225 -23.31 2.86 -10.46
C SER A 225 -22.44 2.41 -9.30
N LEU A 226 -22.45 3.14 -8.19
CA LEU A 226 -21.65 2.80 -7.02
C LEU A 226 -22.36 1.71 -6.20
N GLN A 227 -21.62 0.68 -5.85
CA GLN A 227 -22.02 -0.30 -4.83
C GLN A 227 -21.65 0.23 -3.44
N LYS A 228 -20.39 0.66 -3.27
CA LYS A 228 -19.83 1.03 -1.97
C LYS A 228 -18.79 2.14 -2.13
N VAL A 229 -18.62 2.98 -1.13
CA VAL A 229 -17.49 3.92 -1.04
C VAL A 229 -16.62 3.50 0.14
N LEU A 230 -15.33 3.35 -0.12
CA LEU A 230 -14.31 3.06 0.87
C LEU A 230 -13.53 4.33 1.21
N THR A 231 -13.15 4.49 2.47
CA THR A 231 -12.32 5.59 2.96
C THR A 231 -10.94 5.04 3.28
N LEU A 232 -10.01 5.20 2.35
CA LEU A 232 -8.70 4.56 2.37
C LEU A 232 -7.59 5.54 2.70
N GLU A 233 -6.60 5.07 3.45
CA GLU A 233 -5.39 5.81 3.78
C GLU A 233 -4.20 4.84 3.84
N ASN A 234 -3.11 5.19 3.17
CA ASN A 234 -1.83 4.46 3.20
C ASN A 234 -1.98 2.95 2.90
N THR A 235 -2.72 2.62 1.84
CA THR A 235 -3.06 1.24 1.47
C THR A 235 -3.28 1.11 -0.03
N ALA A 236 -3.32 -0.12 -0.52
CA ALA A 236 -3.61 -0.48 -1.89
C ALA A 236 -4.84 -1.38 -1.97
N LEU A 237 -5.50 -1.35 -3.13
CA LEU A 237 -6.72 -2.08 -3.42
C LEU A 237 -6.67 -2.57 -4.87
N ALA A 238 -7.12 -3.81 -5.09
CA ALA A 238 -7.38 -4.33 -6.42
C ALA A 238 -8.75 -5.00 -6.45
N THR A 239 -9.40 -5.00 -7.61
CA THR A 239 -10.69 -5.66 -7.81
C THR A 239 -10.67 -6.53 -9.05
N SER A 240 -10.83 -7.83 -8.86
CA SER A 240 -11.04 -8.78 -9.95
C SER A 240 -12.54 -9.00 -10.14
N GLY A 241 -13.03 -8.92 -11.38
CA GLY A 241 -14.46 -8.94 -11.67
C GLY A 241 -14.77 -9.53 -13.04
N ASP A 242 -15.96 -10.12 -13.15
CA ASP A 242 -16.42 -10.79 -14.36
C ASP A 242 -17.06 -9.83 -15.39
N TYR A 243 -17.32 -8.58 -14.99
CA TYR A 243 -18.25 -7.68 -15.69
C TYR A 243 -17.69 -6.92 -16.89
N ARG A 244 -16.36 -6.75 -17.01
CA ARG A 244 -15.72 -5.90 -18.05
C ARG A 244 -15.10 -6.67 -19.23
N ASN A 245 -14.48 -7.83 -18.98
CA ASN A 245 -13.75 -8.60 -19.99
C ASN A 245 -14.37 -9.98 -20.20
N PHE A 246 -15.25 -10.08 -21.19
CA PHE A 246 -16.02 -11.28 -21.53
C PHE A 246 -16.39 -11.31 -23.02
N PHE A 247 -16.83 -12.48 -23.50
CA PHE A 247 -17.57 -12.61 -24.75
C PHE A 247 -18.79 -13.51 -24.56
N GLU A 248 -19.71 -13.46 -25.52
CA GLU A 248 -20.94 -14.26 -25.50
C GLU A 248 -21.00 -15.19 -26.71
N ILE A 249 -21.33 -16.45 -26.48
CA ILE A 249 -21.61 -17.45 -27.52
C ILE A 249 -22.91 -18.16 -27.16
N ALA A 250 -23.89 -18.13 -28.06
CA ALA A 250 -25.19 -18.78 -27.89
C ALA A 250 -25.92 -18.39 -26.58
N GLY A 251 -25.87 -17.11 -26.20
CA GLY A 251 -26.51 -16.61 -24.97
C GLY A 251 -25.73 -16.92 -23.68
N GLN A 252 -24.61 -17.63 -23.77
CA GLN A 252 -23.75 -17.94 -22.62
C GLN A 252 -22.53 -17.01 -22.61
N ARG A 253 -22.30 -16.39 -21.45
CA ARG A 253 -21.16 -15.52 -21.18
C ARG A 253 -19.93 -16.32 -20.74
N TYR A 254 -18.77 -15.95 -21.28
CA TYR A 254 -17.45 -16.48 -20.93
C TYR A 254 -16.52 -15.31 -20.55
N ILE A 255 -15.88 -15.40 -19.40
CA ILE A 255 -15.05 -14.34 -18.83
C ILE A 255 -13.57 -14.67 -19.01
N HIS A 256 -12.71 -13.65 -18.93
CA HIS A 256 -11.26 -13.83 -19.12
C HIS A 256 -10.56 -14.64 -18.02
N THR A 257 -11.13 -14.74 -16.81
CA THR A 257 -10.55 -15.54 -15.74
C THR A 257 -10.81 -17.03 -15.98
N ILE A 258 -9.73 -17.78 -16.21
CA ILE A 258 -9.75 -19.24 -16.42
C ILE A 258 -9.41 -19.96 -15.11
N ASP A 259 -10.14 -21.03 -14.81
CA ASP A 259 -9.76 -21.96 -13.74
C ASP A 259 -8.61 -22.87 -14.23
N PRO A 260 -7.41 -22.82 -13.62
CA PRO A 260 -6.26 -23.61 -14.04
C PRO A 260 -6.49 -25.12 -13.89
N VAL A 261 -7.37 -25.53 -12.98
CA VAL A 261 -7.67 -26.94 -12.74
C VAL A 261 -8.58 -27.49 -13.82
N THR A 262 -9.65 -26.77 -14.18
CA THR A 262 -10.62 -27.28 -15.18
C THR A 262 -10.28 -26.88 -16.62
N GLY A 263 -9.52 -25.79 -16.81
CA GLY A 263 -9.23 -25.20 -18.11
C GLY A 263 -10.39 -24.40 -18.71
N TRP A 264 -11.47 -24.20 -17.96
CA TRP A 264 -12.66 -23.45 -18.39
C TRP A 264 -12.70 -22.05 -17.76
N PRO A 265 -13.28 -21.04 -18.45
CA PRO A 265 -13.68 -19.79 -17.82
C PRO A 265 -14.51 -20.04 -16.57
N LEU A 266 -14.30 -19.24 -15.53
CA LEU A 266 -15.04 -19.39 -14.29
C LEU A 266 -16.55 -19.28 -14.55
N LYS A 267 -17.30 -20.23 -13.98
CA LYS A 267 -18.76 -20.23 -13.97
C LYS A 267 -19.24 -20.22 -12.53
N ASN A 268 -19.23 -19.04 -11.92
CA ASN A 268 -19.70 -18.85 -10.55
C ASN A 268 -20.60 -17.60 -10.45
N GLN A 269 -21.25 -17.42 -9.30
CA GLN A 269 -22.10 -16.26 -9.02
C GLN A 269 -21.28 -15.05 -8.51
N LEU A 270 -19.94 -15.14 -8.50
CA LEU A 270 -19.07 -14.15 -7.89
C LEU A 270 -18.76 -13.05 -8.91
N ALA A 271 -19.47 -11.94 -8.77
CA ALA A 271 -19.40 -10.83 -9.71
C ALA A 271 -18.10 -10.02 -9.55
N SER A 272 -17.64 -9.85 -8.30
CA SER A 272 -16.30 -9.29 -8.04
C SER A 272 -15.72 -9.69 -6.69
N VAL A 273 -14.40 -9.57 -6.62
CA VAL A 273 -13.61 -9.68 -5.39
C VAL A 273 -12.69 -8.48 -5.29
N THR A 274 -12.80 -7.73 -4.19
CA THR A 274 -11.95 -6.60 -3.87
C THR A 274 -11.06 -6.97 -2.69
N VAL A 275 -9.75 -6.78 -2.84
CA VAL A 275 -8.74 -7.08 -1.80
C VAL A 275 -8.00 -5.81 -1.44
N ILE A 276 -7.76 -5.59 -0.14
CA ILE A 276 -6.99 -4.45 0.38
C ILE A 276 -5.72 -4.97 1.05
N THR A 277 -4.55 -4.47 0.64
CA THR A 277 -3.23 -4.82 1.19
C THR A 277 -2.30 -3.62 1.18
N ASP A 278 -1.09 -3.76 1.72
CA ASP A 278 -0.10 -2.67 1.70
C ASP A 278 0.64 -2.56 0.34
N SER A 279 0.64 -3.63 -0.45
CA SER A 279 1.16 -3.68 -1.83
C SER A 279 0.02 -3.97 -2.81
N CYS A 280 -0.08 -3.16 -3.85
CA CYS A 280 -1.09 -3.32 -4.89
C CYS A 280 -0.83 -4.58 -5.73
N MET A 281 0.43 -4.95 -5.94
CA MET A 281 0.83 -6.21 -6.58
C MET A 281 0.19 -7.43 -5.89
N TYR A 282 0.26 -7.49 -4.55
CA TYR A 282 -0.37 -8.58 -3.82
C TYR A 282 -1.90 -8.50 -3.82
N ALA A 283 -2.49 -7.29 -3.78
CA ALA A 283 -3.94 -7.13 -3.88
C ALA A 283 -4.46 -7.72 -5.20
N ASP A 284 -3.80 -7.41 -6.32
CA ASP A 284 -4.15 -7.84 -7.68
C ASP A 284 -4.13 -9.37 -7.81
N ALA A 285 -3.01 -9.97 -7.38
CA ALA A 285 -2.84 -11.42 -7.38
C ALA A 285 -3.87 -12.13 -6.49
N TRP A 286 -4.11 -11.62 -5.27
CA TRP A 286 -5.09 -12.22 -4.36
C TRP A 286 -6.53 -12.04 -4.84
N ALA A 287 -6.89 -10.91 -5.44
CA ALA A 287 -8.22 -10.71 -6.00
C ALA A 287 -8.53 -11.77 -7.07
N THR A 288 -7.57 -12.03 -7.96
CA THR A 288 -7.67 -13.09 -8.97
C THR A 288 -7.73 -14.48 -8.33
N ALA A 289 -6.83 -14.78 -7.38
CA ALA A 289 -6.80 -16.08 -6.69
C ALA A 289 -8.14 -16.41 -6.01
N LEU A 290 -8.72 -15.43 -5.31
CA LEU A 290 -9.97 -15.57 -4.57
C LEU A 290 -11.18 -15.64 -5.51
N GLN A 291 -11.11 -14.99 -6.68
CA GLN A 291 -12.12 -15.16 -7.71
C GLN A 291 -12.16 -16.60 -8.23
N VAL A 292 -10.99 -17.19 -8.49
CA VAL A 292 -10.86 -18.59 -8.93
C VAL A 292 -11.33 -19.57 -7.85
N LEU A 293 -10.97 -19.35 -6.58
CA LEU A 293 -11.45 -20.18 -5.46
C LEU A 293 -12.98 -20.12 -5.27
N GLY A 294 -13.62 -19.03 -5.72
CA GLY A 294 -15.02 -18.75 -5.45
C GLY A 294 -15.27 -18.38 -3.99
N PHE A 295 -16.52 -18.00 -3.68
CA PHE A 295 -16.86 -17.42 -2.38
C PHE A 295 -16.54 -18.31 -1.17
N GLU A 296 -17.01 -19.56 -1.15
CA GLU A 296 -16.89 -20.43 0.03
C GLU A 296 -15.43 -20.76 0.39
N HIS A 297 -14.60 -21.09 -0.61
CA HIS A 297 -13.18 -21.37 -0.37
C HIS A 297 -12.38 -20.08 -0.20
N GLY A 298 -12.69 -19.06 -1.00
CA GLY A 298 -12.05 -17.75 -0.93
C GLY A 298 -12.21 -17.10 0.44
N MET A 299 -13.43 -17.11 1.00
CA MET A 299 -13.67 -16.57 2.35
C MET A 299 -12.87 -17.32 3.42
N ARG A 300 -12.79 -18.65 3.35
CA ARG A 300 -11.96 -19.42 4.29
C ARG A 300 -10.48 -19.07 4.18
N VAL A 301 -9.96 -18.92 2.97
CA VAL A 301 -8.56 -18.50 2.75
C VAL A 301 -8.33 -17.08 3.25
N ALA A 302 -9.26 -16.16 2.98
CA ALA A 302 -9.17 -14.79 3.45
C ALA A 302 -9.12 -14.72 4.99
N GLU A 303 -10.02 -15.43 5.68
CA GLU A 303 -10.00 -15.50 7.15
C GLU A 303 -8.73 -16.16 7.69
N GLN A 304 -8.25 -17.24 7.06
CA GLN A 304 -7.05 -17.95 7.51
C GLN A 304 -5.79 -17.08 7.38
N LEU A 305 -5.71 -16.25 6.35
CA LEU A 305 -4.57 -15.40 6.06
C LEU A 305 -4.71 -13.97 6.62
N GLY A 306 -5.86 -13.65 7.21
CA GLY A 306 -6.18 -12.31 7.68
C GLY A 306 -6.23 -11.27 6.56
N LEU A 307 -6.71 -11.66 5.38
CA LEU A 307 -6.82 -10.77 4.22
C LEU A 307 -8.11 -9.93 4.34
N PRO A 308 -8.03 -8.60 4.23
CA PRO A 308 -9.18 -7.73 4.06
C PRO A 308 -9.80 -7.94 2.67
N VAL A 309 -10.97 -8.58 2.59
CA VAL A 309 -11.63 -8.92 1.32
C VAL A 309 -13.12 -8.59 1.34
N LEU A 310 -13.62 -8.01 0.25
CA LEU A 310 -15.03 -7.89 -0.07
C LEU A 310 -15.36 -8.76 -1.29
N PHE A 311 -16.30 -9.68 -1.12
CA PHE A 311 -16.92 -10.45 -2.19
C PHE A 311 -18.27 -9.82 -2.54
N ILE A 312 -18.55 -9.66 -3.83
CA ILE A 312 -19.86 -9.28 -4.34
C ILE A 312 -20.42 -10.45 -5.14
N ILE A 313 -21.54 -11.00 -4.68
CA ILE A 313 -22.21 -12.15 -5.29
C ILE A 313 -23.46 -11.68 -6.02
N ASN A 314 -23.64 -12.09 -7.27
CA ASN A 314 -24.83 -11.84 -8.06
C ASN A 314 -25.79 -13.04 -7.95
N ARG A 315 -26.89 -12.87 -7.21
CA ARG A 315 -28.00 -13.81 -7.15
C ARG A 315 -29.15 -13.29 -8.00
N ASN A 316 -29.19 -13.68 -9.27
CA ASN A 316 -30.29 -13.35 -10.19
C ASN A 316 -30.57 -11.84 -10.31
N GLY A 317 -29.52 -11.02 -10.37
CA GLY A 317 -29.59 -9.56 -10.45
C GLY A 317 -29.55 -8.83 -9.10
N VAL A 318 -29.56 -9.56 -7.99
CA VAL A 318 -29.36 -8.99 -6.65
C VAL A 318 -27.91 -9.16 -6.24
N PHE A 319 -27.22 -8.04 -5.94
CA PHE A 319 -25.84 -8.04 -5.49
C PHE A 319 -25.74 -8.07 -3.96
N GLU A 320 -25.17 -9.15 -3.43
CA GLU A 320 -24.94 -9.37 -2.01
C GLU A 320 -23.47 -9.14 -1.66
N GLU A 321 -23.23 -8.37 -0.58
CA GLU A 321 -21.89 -8.09 -0.08
C GLU A 321 -21.51 -9.05 1.05
N HIS A 322 -20.35 -9.68 0.94
CA HIS A 322 -19.77 -10.51 2.00
C HIS A 322 -18.33 -10.07 2.27
N MET A 323 -18.03 -9.79 3.53
CA MET A 323 -16.74 -9.21 3.93
C MET A 323 -16.01 -10.18 4.86
N SER A 324 -14.70 -10.30 4.70
CA SER A 324 -13.88 -10.94 5.73
C SER A 324 -13.82 -10.07 6.98
N ARG A 325 -13.45 -10.66 8.12
CA ARG A 325 -13.33 -10.00 9.41
C ARG A 325 -12.38 -8.81 9.39
N ASP A 326 -11.30 -8.92 8.62
CA ASP A 326 -10.27 -7.90 8.52
C ASP A 326 -10.58 -6.83 7.46
N PHE A 327 -11.68 -6.99 6.71
CA PHE A 327 -12.18 -5.94 5.84
C PHE A 327 -12.77 -4.79 6.68
N GLN A 328 -11.91 -3.87 7.08
CA GLN A 328 -12.27 -2.66 7.80
C GLN A 328 -12.10 -1.45 6.89
N PRO A 329 -13.13 -1.08 6.12
CA PRO A 329 -13.04 -0.07 5.06
C PRO A 329 -12.82 1.36 5.58
N ASN A 330 -12.82 1.55 6.91
CA ASN A 330 -12.69 2.84 7.59
C ASN A 330 -11.58 2.82 8.68
N ARG A 331 -10.71 1.81 8.72
CA ARG A 331 -9.68 1.73 9.77
C ARG A 331 -8.48 2.59 9.38
N ILE A 332 -8.52 3.85 9.81
CA ILE A 332 -7.38 4.77 9.83
C ILE A 332 -6.27 4.09 10.66
N LYS A 333 -5.18 3.65 10.03
CA LYS A 333 -4.01 3.02 10.69
C LYS A 333 -3.29 3.98 11.67
N SER A 334 -3.76 5.21 11.88
CA SER A 334 -3.20 6.18 12.84
C SER A 334 -3.21 5.68 14.29
N PHE A 335 -4.16 4.84 14.71
CA PHE A 335 -4.30 4.53 16.14
C PHE A 335 -3.08 3.77 16.70
N MET A 336 -2.46 2.89 15.92
CA MET A 336 -1.32 2.08 16.40
C MET A 336 -0.01 2.88 16.43
N MET A 337 0.24 3.75 15.45
CA MET A 337 1.41 4.63 15.43
C MET A 337 1.35 5.70 16.52
N ILE A 338 0.18 6.31 16.74
CA ILE A 338 -0.01 7.28 17.84
C ILE A 338 0.21 6.59 19.18
N PHE A 339 -0.28 5.36 19.37
CA PHE A 339 -0.09 4.62 20.61
C PHE A 339 1.39 4.29 20.87
N ILE A 340 2.11 3.81 19.85
CA ILE A 340 3.56 3.50 19.96
C ILE A 340 4.38 4.78 20.20
N ALA A 341 4.09 5.87 19.49
CA ALA A 341 4.77 7.15 19.68
C ALA A 341 4.51 7.71 21.09
N SER A 342 3.26 7.66 21.55
CA SER A 342 2.88 8.12 22.89
C SER A 342 3.56 7.31 24.00
N PHE A 343 3.57 5.97 23.87
CA PHE A 343 4.25 5.10 24.83
C PHE A 343 5.76 5.27 24.82
N SER A 344 6.37 5.51 23.65
CA SER A 344 7.81 5.75 23.54
C SER A 344 8.21 7.07 24.22
N ILE A 345 7.44 8.13 24.03
CA ILE A 345 7.67 9.42 24.68
C ILE A 345 7.51 9.31 26.20
N ILE A 346 6.44 8.65 26.67
CA ILE A 346 6.20 8.42 28.10
C ILE A 346 7.32 7.55 28.70
N GLY A 347 7.75 6.50 28.00
CA GLY A 347 8.84 5.62 28.41
C GLY A 347 10.17 6.36 28.55
N ILE A 348 10.52 7.22 27.58
CA ILE A 348 11.73 8.06 27.63
C ILE A 348 11.66 9.05 28.79
N ALA A 349 10.50 9.67 29.03
CA ALA A 349 10.32 10.60 30.15
C ALA A 349 10.47 9.91 31.51
N ILE A 350 9.89 8.72 31.68
CA ILE A 350 10.02 7.91 32.90
C ILE A 350 11.48 7.50 33.13
N LEU A 351 12.18 7.07 32.07
CA LEU A 351 13.59 6.69 32.16
C LEU A 351 14.47 7.89 32.54
N ALA A 352 14.22 9.07 31.97
CA ALA A 352 14.94 10.29 32.31
C ALA A 352 14.73 10.72 33.77
N MET A 353 13.50 10.58 34.29
CA MET A 353 13.18 10.84 35.69
C MET A 353 13.85 9.83 36.63
N ALA A 354 13.85 8.54 36.28
CA ALA A 354 14.51 7.49 37.06
C ALA A 354 16.03 7.70 37.11
N ILE A 355 16.67 8.03 35.98
CA ILE A 355 18.10 8.37 35.91
C ILE A 355 18.39 9.62 36.76
N GLY A 356 17.52 10.63 36.72
CA GLY A 356 17.64 11.84 37.53
C GLY A 356 17.56 11.58 39.04
N ALA A 357 16.75 10.61 39.46
CA ALA A 357 16.63 10.19 40.85
C ALA A 357 17.82 9.32 41.31
N ILE A 358 18.28 8.39 40.46
CA ILE A 358 19.40 7.49 40.76
C ILE A 358 20.74 8.23 40.80
N ASN A 359 20.96 9.19 39.90
CA ASN A 359 22.22 9.94 39.82
C ASN A 359 22.27 11.16 40.75
N GLY A 360 21.31 11.30 41.68
CA GLY A 360 21.37 12.26 42.79
C GLY A 360 21.75 13.67 42.35
N ARG A 361 20.86 14.36 41.63
CA ARG A 361 21.09 15.80 41.38
C ARG A 361 21.10 16.54 42.72
N PRO A 362 22.08 17.42 42.99
CA PRO A 362 21.99 18.32 44.13
C PRO A 362 20.72 19.15 43.98
N PRO A 363 20.00 19.44 45.08
CA PRO A 363 18.79 20.25 45.02
C PRO A 363 19.12 21.58 44.32
N LEU A 364 18.29 21.94 43.33
CA LEU A 364 18.37 23.25 42.68
C LEU A 364 18.22 24.32 43.77
N GLY A 365 19.33 24.97 44.12
CA GLY A 365 19.34 26.10 45.02
C GLY A 365 18.49 27.22 44.44
N GLY A 366 17.36 27.52 45.08
CA GLY A 366 16.56 28.71 44.77
C GLY A 366 15.04 28.52 44.75
N SER A 367 14.50 27.30 44.76
CA SER A 367 13.04 27.11 44.84
C SER A 367 12.61 26.69 46.24
N CYS A 368 12.64 27.64 47.18
CA CYS A 368 11.69 27.58 48.29
C CYS A 368 10.31 27.91 47.71
N GLY A 369 9.63 26.87 47.20
CA GLY A 369 8.23 26.94 46.81
C GLY A 369 7.38 27.51 47.95
N GLY A 370 6.30 28.21 47.59
CA GLY A 370 5.45 29.04 48.46
C GLY A 370 4.78 28.37 49.67
N LEU A 371 5.21 27.19 50.10
CA LEU A 371 4.78 26.50 51.32
C LEU A 371 5.39 27.09 52.59
N ALA A 372 6.49 27.86 52.49
CA ALA A 372 7.05 28.58 53.65
C ALA A 372 6.14 29.71 54.19
N ARG A 373 5.14 30.17 53.40
CA ARG A 373 4.13 31.14 53.87
C ARG A 373 3.01 30.52 54.71
N LEU A 374 2.97 29.18 54.84
CA LEU A 374 1.91 28.45 55.55
C LEU A 374 2.31 27.94 56.94
N GLY A 375 3.46 28.35 57.47
CA GLY A 375 3.83 28.11 58.88
C GLY A 375 4.13 26.65 59.25
N LEU A 376 4.28 25.75 58.28
CA LEU A 376 4.69 24.37 58.54
C LEU A 376 6.22 24.29 58.63
N LYS A 377 6.71 23.94 59.82
CA LYS A 377 8.13 23.72 60.10
C LYS A 377 8.66 22.57 59.24
N CYS A 378 9.70 22.84 58.44
CA CYS A 378 10.53 21.81 57.86
C CYS A 378 11.49 21.26 58.92
N ASP A 379 11.05 20.25 59.68
CA ASP A 379 11.96 19.38 60.40
C ASP A 379 12.54 18.38 59.38
N LEU A 380 13.74 18.68 58.87
CA LEU A 380 14.81 17.75 58.47
C LEU A 380 15.78 18.44 57.48
N GLY A 381 16.99 18.75 57.97
CA GLY A 381 18.20 18.70 57.14
C GLY A 381 18.58 19.94 56.32
N CYS A 382 18.89 21.07 56.96
CA CYS A 382 19.78 22.09 56.38
C CYS A 382 21.03 22.25 57.25
N ASN A 383 22.08 21.49 56.96
CA ASN A 383 23.38 21.63 57.62
C ASN A 383 24.26 22.70 56.95
N SER A 384 24.83 23.56 57.81
CA SER A 384 26.11 24.29 57.76
C SER A 384 26.50 25.21 56.58
N ALA A 385 25.73 25.36 55.50
CA ALA A 385 26.13 26.23 54.39
C ALA A 385 25.53 27.66 54.42
N CYS A 386 24.58 27.96 55.30
CA CYS A 386 23.86 29.24 55.28
C CYS A 386 24.40 30.31 56.26
N GLN A 387 25.48 30.01 57.00
CA GLN A 387 25.93 30.84 58.13
C GLN A 387 27.17 31.71 57.84
N LYS A 388 27.66 31.78 56.59
CA LYS A 388 28.93 32.47 56.26
C LYS A 388 28.85 33.72 55.36
N ARG A 389 27.67 34.28 55.10
CA ARG A 389 27.56 35.60 54.43
C ARG A 389 26.46 36.46 55.03
N LEU A 390 26.68 36.90 56.26
CA LEU A 390 26.03 38.10 56.79
C LEU A 390 27.09 38.86 57.61
N THR A 391 27.91 39.67 56.93
CA THR A 391 28.55 40.82 57.58
C THR A 391 27.45 41.83 57.90
N PRO A 392 27.28 42.26 59.16
CA PRO A 392 26.23 43.20 59.52
C PRO A 392 26.61 44.61 59.06
N ILE A 393 25.72 45.21 58.26
CA ILE A 393 25.68 46.65 58.01
C ILE A 393 25.23 47.32 59.32
N GLN A 394 26.08 48.17 59.91
CA GLN A 394 25.70 48.98 61.07
C GLN A 394 24.65 50.02 60.69
N PRO A 395 23.63 50.26 61.54
CA PRO A 395 22.66 51.33 61.35
C PRO A 395 23.19 52.66 61.88
N ASP A 396 22.94 53.68 61.06
CA ASP A 396 23.17 55.10 61.28
C ASP A 396 22.19 55.65 62.33
N ASN A 397 22.68 56.32 63.37
CA ASN A 397 21.86 57.08 64.33
C ASN A 397 22.60 58.35 64.76
N LYS A 398 22.04 59.51 64.38
CA LYS A 398 22.43 60.88 64.75
C LYS A 398 22.38 61.12 66.27
N PRO A 399 23.07 62.16 66.80
CA PRO A 399 22.36 63.44 67.05
C PRO A 399 23.19 64.72 66.82
N HIS A 400 22.47 65.85 66.74
CA HIS A 400 22.94 67.24 66.78
C HIS A 400 23.69 67.59 68.08
N SER A 401 24.76 68.39 68.00
CA SER A 401 24.98 69.60 68.83
C SER A 401 26.20 70.42 68.36
N ASP A 402 25.95 71.67 67.97
CA ASP A 402 26.61 72.92 68.43
C ASP A 402 28.13 73.01 68.75
N ARG A 403 28.71 74.09 68.17
CA ARG A 403 29.75 75.05 68.66
C ARG A 403 31.11 75.13 67.94
N ASP A 404 31.37 76.36 67.49
CA ASP A 404 32.59 77.18 67.62
C ASP A 404 33.94 76.57 67.24
N HIS A 405 34.48 76.92 66.07
CA HIS A 405 35.43 78.04 65.87
C HIS A 405 35.96 78.10 64.44
#